data_AF-A0A955PFD8-F1
#
_entry.id   AF-A0A955PFD8-F1
#
_cell.length_a   1.000
_cell.length_b   1.000
_cell.length_c   1.000
_cell.angle_alpha   90.00
_cell.angle_beta   90.00
_cell.angle_gamma   90.00
#
_symmetry.space_group_name_H-M   'P 1'
#
loop_
_entity.id
_entity.type
_entity.pdbx_description
1 polymer ?
#
loop_
_entity_poly.entity_id
_entity_poly.type
_entity_poly.pdbx_seq_one_letter_code
_entity_poly.pdbx_strand_id
1 'polypeptide(L)'
;MKTLIAVAEPDPNSEFEQRRMRRINEVFSRVERALNGEPAARMTLDEEATVVDFKARNLQGAVDRLKPWVLQYPLESYSLWNDSELKEKVVWVHHVFGCALSYLGRLDESEAAFQSIIDNVPEEENPGGVARALVWRGHVLNKEGRLIDAIESFEQGLAVDAVNTPLDLPGDFDQPSVKGSQMGRRLRSDFVDIYEQAKIRYTVNGGGAAQ
;
A
#
# COMPACT_ATOMS: atom_id res chain seq x y z
N MET A 1 -9.19 -54.99 6.07
CA MET A 1 -8.98 -53.92 5.07
C MET A 1 -10.10 -52.89 5.21
N LYS A 2 -9.71 -51.61 5.23
CA LYS A 2 -10.53 -50.38 5.10
C LYS A 2 -11.51 -50.06 6.24
N THR A 3 -10.99 -49.42 7.28
CA THR A 3 -11.77 -48.54 8.15
C THR A 3 -12.23 -47.36 7.31
N LEU A 4 -13.54 -47.27 7.03
CA LEU A 4 -14.13 -46.07 6.44
C LEU A 4 -13.93 -44.93 7.45
N ILE A 5 -13.14 -43.92 7.07
CA ILE A 5 -13.17 -42.63 7.77
C ILE A 5 -14.57 -42.08 7.51
N ALA A 6 -15.43 -42.09 8.53
CA ALA A 6 -16.68 -41.36 8.48
C ALA A 6 -16.33 -39.88 8.24
N VAL A 7 -16.72 -39.34 7.09
CA VAL A 7 -16.61 -37.90 6.83
C VAL A 7 -17.57 -37.24 7.81
N ALA A 8 -17.04 -36.73 8.91
CA ALA A 8 -17.81 -35.99 9.89
C ALA A 8 -18.46 -34.80 9.17
N GLU A 9 -19.79 -34.70 9.24
CA GLU A 9 -20.49 -33.53 8.72
C GLU A 9 -20.04 -32.30 9.51
N PRO A 10 -19.70 -31.19 8.83
CA PRO A 10 -19.21 -29.99 9.51
C PRO A 10 -20.30 -29.44 10.43
N ASP A 11 -19.97 -29.21 11.71
CA ASP A 11 -20.89 -28.58 12.67
C ASP A 11 -21.09 -27.10 12.29
N PRO A 12 -22.29 -26.70 11.84
CA PRO A 12 -22.56 -25.33 11.42
C PRO A 12 -22.43 -24.32 12.56
N ASN A 13 -22.52 -24.76 13.81
CA ASN A 13 -22.34 -23.91 14.99
C ASN A 13 -20.89 -23.82 15.46
N SER A 14 -19.97 -24.56 14.86
CA SER A 14 -18.55 -24.47 15.20
C SER A 14 -18.00 -23.07 14.91
N GLU A 15 -17.07 -22.60 15.75
CA GLU A 15 -16.44 -21.29 15.57
C GLU A 15 -15.72 -21.18 14.21
N PHE A 16 -15.20 -22.30 13.70
CA PHE A 16 -14.61 -22.39 12.37
C PHE A 16 -15.63 -22.10 11.26
N GLU A 17 -16.76 -22.81 11.23
CA GLU A 17 -17.79 -22.61 10.20
C GLU A 17 -18.44 -21.23 10.32
N GLN A 18 -18.66 -20.72 11.54
CA GLN A 18 -19.16 -19.36 11.72
C GLN A 18 -18.19 -18.30 11.17
N ARG A 19 -16.88 -18.44 11.41
CA ARG A 19 -15.87 -17.55 10.81
C ARG A 19 -15.84 -17.64 9.30
N ARG A 20 -15.93 -18.85 8.75
CA ARG A 20 -15.97 -19.10 7.31
C ARG A 20 -17.20 -18.45 6.68
N MET A 21 -18.38 -18.64 7.26
CA MET A 21 -19.62 -18.03 6.78
C MET A 21 -19.59 -16.51 6.85
N ARG A 22 -19.04 -15.92 7.94
CA ARG A 22 -18.85 -14.47 8.02
C ARG A 22 -18.01 -13.93 6.86
N ARG A 23 -16.86 -14.56 6.56
CA ARG A 23 -16.01 -14.15 5.42
C ARG A 23 -16.73 -14.28 4.08
N ILE A 24 -17.47 -15.36 3.89
CA ILE A 24 -18.25 -15.57 2.66
C ILE A 24 -19.30 -14.48 2.48
N ASN A 25 -20.06 -14.17 3.53
CA ASN A 25 -21.07 -13.13 3.51
C ASN A 25 -20.48 -11.73 3.29
N GLU A 26 -19.31 -11.46 3.85
CA GLU A 26 -18.57 -10.21 3.61
C GLU A 26 -18.17 -10.05 2.13
N VAL A 27 -17.70 -11.13 1.49
CA VAL A 27 -17.42 -11.13 0.04
C VAL A 27 -18.70 -10.87 -0.76
N PHE A 28 -19.80 -11.58 -0.46
CA PHE A 28 -21.06 -11.39 -1.16
C PHE A 28 -21.61 -9.98 -1.02
N SER A 29 -21.56 -9.42 0.20
CA SER A 29 -21.99 -8.04 0.46
C SER A 29 -21.21 -7.03 -0.37
N ARG A 30 -19.87 -7.17 -0.47
CA ARG A 30 -19.06 -6.28 -1.32
C ARG A 30 -19.40 -6.41 -2.80
N VAL A 31 -19.65 -7.62 -3.29
CA VAL A 31 -20.08 -7.84 -4.67
C VAL A 31 -21.44 -7.19 -4.94
N GLU A 32 -22.40 -7.35 -4.03
CA GLU A 32 -23.72 -6.73 -4.14
C GLU A 32 -23.64 -5.20 -4.16
N ARG A 33 -22.89 -4.59 -3.23
CA ARG A 33 -22.62 -3.14 -3.20
C ARG A 33 -21.99 -2.66 -4.51
N ALA A 34 -21.02 -3.39 -5.03
CA ALA A 34 -20.37 -3.04 -6.30
C ALA A 34 -21.34 -3.15 -7.50
N LEU A 35 -22.21 -4.16 -7.53
CA LEU A 35 -23.25 -4.31 -8.56
C LEU A 35 -24.31 -3.20 -8.48
N ASN A 36 -24.57 -2.70 -7.28
CA ASN A 36 -25.44 -1.55 -7.03
C ASN A 36 -24.77 -0.20 -7.33
N GLY A 37 -23.52 -0.21 -7.80
CA GLY A 37 -22.81 0.98 -8.27
C GLY A 37 -22.02 1.72 -7.20
N GLU A 38 -21.80 1.14 -6.01
CA GLU A 38 -20.98 1.76 -4.98
C GLU A 38 -19.50 1.77 -5.39
N PRO A 39 -18.87 2.95 -5.58
CA PRO A 39 -17.52 3.04 -6.12
C PRO A 39 -16.46 2.38 -5.21
N ALA A 40 -16.54 2.59 -3.89
CA ALA A 40 -15.58 2.03 -2.94
C ALA A 40 -15.56 0.49 -2.94
N ALA A 41 -16.75 -0.13 -3.03
CA ALA A 41 -16.87 -1.57 -3.15
C ALA A 41 -16.26 -2.09 -4.46
N ARG A 42 -16.50 -1.40 -5.57
CA ARG A 42 -15.95 -1.79 -6.87
C ARG A 42 -14.43 -1.61 -6.94
N MET A 43 -13.89 -0.51 -6.40
CA MET A 43 -12.45 -0.30 -6.24
C MET A 43 -11.80 -1.42 -5.40
N THR A 44 -12.48 -1.90 -4.36
CA THR A 44 -11.98 -3.02 -3.53
C THR A 44 -11.87 -4.32 -4.33
N LEU A 45 -12.82 -4.61 -5.21
CA LEU A 45 -12.74 -5.80 -6.08
C LEU A 45 -11.62 -5.68 -7.11
N ASP A 46 -11.44 -4.49 -7.69
CA ASP A 46 -10.33 -4.24 -8.63
C ASP A 46 -8.97 -4.30 -7.92
N GLU A 47 -8.87 -3.79 -6.69
CA GLU A 47 -7.69 -3.95 -5.82
C GLU A 47 -7.34 -5.43 -5.66
N GLU A 48 -8.30 -6.27 -5.24
CA GLU A 48 -8.08 -7.71 -5.06
C GLU A 48 -7.61 -8.37 -6.36
N ALA A 49 -8.13 -7.93 -7.51
CA ALA A 49 -7.68 -8.40 -8.82
C ALA A 49 -6.25 -7.95 -9.15
N THR A 50 -5.83 -6.74 -8.77
CA THR A 50 -4.45 -6.29 -9.02
C THR A 50 -3.40 -7.15 -8.33
N VAL A 51 -3.70 -7.76 -7.18
CA VAL A 51 -2.78 -8.70 -6.51
C VAL A 51 -2.45 -9.87 -7.43
N VAL A 52 -3.44 -10.36 -8.19
CA VAL A 52 -3.24 -11.41 -9.19
C VAL A 52 -2.42 -10.87 -10.36
N ASP A 53 -2.70 -9.66 -10.83
CA ASP A 53 -1.95 -9.01 -11.91
C ASP A 53 -0.46 -8.88 -11.55
N PHE A 54 -0.11 -8.41 -10.35
CA PHE A 54 1.28 -8.31 -9.87
C PHE A 54 1.95 -9.69 -9.79
N LYS A 55 1.25 -10.71 -9.26
CA LYS A 55 1.79 -12.09 -9.19
C LYS A 55 2.01 -12.69 -10.57
N ALA A 56 1.14 -12.38 -11.52
CA ALA A 56 1.26 -12.80 -12.91
C ALA A 56 2.23 -11.93 -13.73
N ARG A 57 2.85 -10.90 -13.13
CA ARG A 57 3.65 -9.88 -13.83
C ARG A 57 2.89 -9.14 -14.94
N ASN A 58 1.55 -9.10 -14.86
CA ASN A 58 0.68 -8.35 -15.75
C ASN A 58 0.56 -6.89 -15.27
N LEU A 59 1.69 -6.18 -15.22
CA LEU A 59 1.75 -4.82 -14.68
C LEU A 59 0.93 -3.83 -15.53
N GLN A 60 0.90 -4.02 -16.85
CA GLN A 60 0.07 -3.19 -17.73
C GLN A 60 -1.42 -3.42 -17.48
N GLY A 61 -1.85 -4.66 -17.24
CA GLY A 61 -3.25 -4.93 -16.87
C GLY A 61 -3.65 -4.28 -15.55
N ALA A 62 -2.74 -4.22 -14.57
CA ALA A 62 -2.98 -3.48 -13.33
C ALA A 62 -3.15 -1.97 -13.59
N VAL A 63 -2.31 -1.38 -14.44
CA VAL A 63 -2.44 0.03 -14.87
C VAL A 63 -3.78 0.26 -15.58
N ASP A 64 -4.12 -0.57 -16.55
CA ASP A 64 -5.35 -0.43 -17.35
C ASP A 64 -6.62 -0.57 -16.49
N ARG A 65 -6.57 -1.45 -15.48
CA ARG A 65 -7.65 -1.64 -14.49
C ARG A 65 -7.85 -0.42 -13.61
N LEU A 66 -6.77 0.19 -13.13
CA LEU A 66 -6.83 1.28 -12.15
C LEU A 66 -6.95 2.67 -12.77
N LYS A 67 -6.50 2.85 -14.01
CA LYS A 67 -6.53 4.14 -14.72
C LYS A 67 -7.92 4.81 -14.73
N PRO A 68 -9.04 4.11 -14.98
CA PRO A 68 -10.36 4.73 -14.95
C PRO A 68 -10.68 5.37 -13.60
N TRP A 69 -10.30 4.71 -12.50
CA TRP A 69 -10.51 5.22 -11.15
C TRP A 69 -9.67 6.46 -10.86
N VAL A 70 -8.39 6.45 -11.23
CA VAL A 70 -7.49 7.60 -11.08
C VAL A 70 -8.01 8.83 -11.83
N LEU A 71 -8.56 8.63 -13.03
CA LEU A 71 -9.14 9.72 -13.83
C LEU A 71 -10.49 10.21 -13.30
N GLN A 72 -11.33 9.29 -12.80
CA GLN A 72 -12.65 9.63 -12.27
C GLN A 72 -12.59 10.28 -10.88
N TYR A 73 -11.58 9.90 -10.08
CA TYR A 73 -11.36 10.38 -8.71
C TYR A 73 -9.96 11.02 -8.58
N PRO A 74 -9.76 12.21 -9.17
CA PRO A 74 -8.53 12.98 -9.02
C PRO A 74 -8.34 13.42 -7.56
N LEU A 75 -7.14 13.28 -7.02
CA LEU A 75 -6.85 13.62 -5.62
C LEU A 75 -6.93 15.12 -5.34
N GLU A 76 -6.83 15.97 -6.36
CA GLU A 76 -7.08 17.42 -6.27
C GLU A 76 -8.49 17.73 -5.74
N SER A 77 -9.43 16.79 -5.89
CA SER A 77 -10.80 16.89 -5.36
C SER A 77 -10.99 16.17 -4.02
N TYR A 78 -9.93 15.63 -3.41
CA TYR A 78 -10.00 14.78 -2.22
C TYR A 78 -10.76 15.43 -1.06
N SER A 79 -10.48 16.71 -0.80
CA SER A 79 -11.11 17.49 0.28
C SER A 79 -12.62 17.72 0.07
N LEU A 80 -13.13 17.54 -1.15
CA LEU A 80 -14.55 17.71 -1.48
C LEU A 80 -15.39 16.47 -1.15
N TRP A 81 -14.76 15.32 -0.92
CA TRP A 81 -15.46 14.07 -0.63
C TRP A 81 -15.73 13.92 0.87
N ASN A 82 -16.97 13.59 1.22
CA ASN A 82 -17.35 13.33 2.62
C ASN A 82 -17.33 11.84 2.97
N ASP A 83 -17.28 10.96 1.97
CA ASP A 83 -17.27 9.51 2.17
C ASP A 83 -15.85 9.05 2.54
N SER A 84 -15.69 8.62 3.79
CA SER A 84 -14.42 8.12 4.33
C SER A 84 -13.95 6.84 3.64
N GLU A 85 -14.87 5.93 3.28
CA GLU A 85 -14.53 4.67 2.63
C GLU A 85 -14.04 4.94 1.20
N LEU A 86 -14.72 5.83 0.47
CA LEU A 86 -14.27 6.30 -0.83
C LEU A 86 -12.89 6.95 -0.75
N LYS A 87 -12.71 7.90 0.19
CA LYS A 87 -11.42 8.58 0.40
C LYS A 87 -10.29 7.58 0.62
N GLU A 88 -10.47 6.62 1.51
CA GLU A 88 -9.47 5.58 1.77
C GLU A 88 -9.13 4.80 0.49
N LYS A 89 -10.15 4.39 -0.27
CA LYS A 89 -9.97 3.59 -1.48
C LYS A 89 -9.34 4.36 -2.63
N VAL A 90 -9.63 5.64 -2.80
CA VAL A 90 -8.99 6.47 -3.83
C VAL A 90 -7.49 6.61 -3.56
N VAL A 91 -7.09 6.90 -2.32
CA VAL A 91 -5.66 6.99 -1.97
C VAL A 91 -4.94 5.68 -2.28
N TRP A 92 -5.58 4.55 -1.98
CA TRP A 92 -5.02 3.24 -2.26
C TRP A 92 -4.90 2.94 -3.76
N VAL A 93 -5.93 3.26 -4.55
CA VAL A 93 -5.90 3.11 -6.00
C VAL A 93 -4.77 3.91 -6.63
N HIS A 94 -4.60 5.18 -6.25
CA HIS A 94 -3.50 6.02 -6.74
C HIS A 94 -2.13 5.45 -6.36
N HIS A 95 -2.01 4.94 -5.13
CA HIS A 95 -0.78 4.29 -4.67
C HIS A 95 -0.41 3.05 -5.49
N VAL A 96 -1.37 2.13 -5.69
CA VAL A 96 -1.13 0.88 -6.44
C VAL A 96 -0.88 1.19 -7.92
N PHE A 97 -1.56 2.18 -8.48
CA PHE A 97 -1.31 2.68 -9.83
C PHE A 97 0.13 3.20 -9.97
N GLY A 98 0.59 4.05 -9.04
CA GLY A 98 1.97 4.52 -8.96
C GLY A 98 2.98 3.37 -8.84
N CYS A 99 2.69 2.35 -8.04
CA CYS A 99 3.55 1.16 -7.92
C CYS A 99 3.67 0.41 -9.25
N ALA A 100 2.55 0.14 -9.93
CA ALA A 100 2.54 -0.54 -11.22
C ALA A 100 3.35 0.22 -12.28
N LEU A 101 3.24 1.55 -12.31
CA LEU A 101 4.06 2.44 -13.16
C LEU A 101 5.55 2.33 -12.84
N SER A 102 5.93 2.34 -11.55
CA SER A 102 7.33 2.18 -11.11
C SER A 102 7.94 0.85 -11.58
N TYR A 103 7.17 -0.23 -11.51
CA TYR A 103 7.62 -1.55 -11.95
C TYR A 103 7.68 -1.68 -13.47
N LEU A 104 6.87 -0.92 -14.21
CA LEU A 104 6.97 -0.80 -15.67
C LEU A 104 8.13 0.10 -16.12
N GLY A 105 8.80 0.81 -15.21
CA GLY A 105 9.85 1.77 -15.53
C GLY A 105 9.33 3.13 -16.02
N ARG A 106 8.03 3.40 -15.87
CA ARG A 106 7.41 4.70 -16.15
C ARG A 106 7.58 5.61 -14.93
N LEU A 107 8.83 5.99 -14.67
CA LEU A 107 9.25 6.61 -13.41
C LEU A 107 8.65 8.01 -13.21
N ASP A 108 8.62 8.86 -14.24
CA ASP A 108 8.00 10.20 -14.18
C ASP A 108 6.51 10.14 -13.75
N GLU A 109 5.74 9.23 -14.37
CA GLU A 109 4.32 9.06 -14.05
C GLU A 109 4.12 8.45 -12.66
N SER A 110 5.06 7.60 -12.23
CA SER A 110 5.07 7.01 -10.90
C SER A 110 5.34 8.06 -9.82
N GLU A 111 6.36 8.92 -10.01
CA GLU A 111 6.63 10.04 -9.11
C GLU A 111 5.40 10.97 -9.04
N ALA A 112 4.80 11.32 -10.17
CA ALA A 112 3.61 12.17 -10.21
C ALA A 112 2.43 11.59 -9.41
N ALA A 113 2.21 10.26 -9.51
CA ALA A 113 1.15 9.59 -8.74
C ALA A 113 1.40 9.65 -7.23
N PHE A 114 2.64 9.45 -6.78
CA PHE A 114 2.96 9.56 -5.35
C PHE A 114 2.96 11.01 -4.86
N GLN A 115 3.45 11.95 -5.66
CA GLN A 115 3.41 13.38 -5.35
C GLN A 115 1.96 13.87 -5.22
N SER A 116 1.04 13.41 -6.07
CA SER A 116 -0.38 13.75 -5.98
C SER A 116 -1.00 13.33 -4.63
N ILE A 117 -0.60 12.19 -4.06
CA ILE A 117 -1.01 11.78 -2.71
C ILE A 117 -0.46 12.74 -1.67
N ILE A 118 0.84 13.04 -1.74
CA ILE A 118 1.54 13.90 -0.77
C ILE A 118 0.93 15.31 -0.76
N ASP A 119 0.57 15.85 -1.92
CA ASP A 119 0.09 17.24 -2.04
C ASP A 119 -1.37 17.42 -1.64
N ASN A 120 -2.20 16.39 -1.79
CA ASN A 120 -3.66 16.53 -1.72
C ASN A 120 -4.34 15.76 -0.60
N VAL A 121 -3.64 14.79 0.02
CA VAL A 121 -4.18 13.98 1.12
C VAL A 121 -3.63 14.52 2.44
N PRO A 122 -4.48 15.10 3.30
CA PRO A 122 -4.03 15.57 4.61
C PRO A 122 -3.47 14.41 5.43
N GLU A 123 -2.29 14.61 6.02
CA GLU A 123 -1.61 13.60 6.83
C GLU A 123 -2.49 13.15 8.01
N GLU A 124 -3.23 14.07 8.61
CA GLU A 124 -4.16 13.80 9.71
C GLU A 124 -5.35 12.93 9.32
N GLU A 125 -5.75 12.92 8.03
CA GLU A 125 -6.85 12.09 7.54
C GLU A 125 -6.37 10.70 7.10
N ASN A 126 -5.17 10.59 6.53
CA ASN A 126 -4.64 9.32 6.03
C ASN A 126 -3.10 9.23 6.15
N PRO A 127 -2.57 9.12 7.37
CA PRO A 127 -1.12 9.15 7.59
C PRO A 127 -0.42 7.96 6.94
N GLY A 128 -1.06 6.77 6.97
CA GLY A 128 -0.52 5.57 6.34
C GLY A 128 -0.47 5.65 4.80
N GLY A 129 -1.39 6.38 4.17
CA GLY A 129 -1.35 6.67 2.74
C GLY A 129 -0.20 7.59 2.37
N VAL A 130 -0.07 8.71 3.10
CA VAL A 130 0.99 9.71 2.89
C VAL A 130 2.39 9.11 3.15
N ALA A 131 2.58 8.40 4.26
CA ALA A 131 3.85 7.74 4.57
C ALA A 131 4.27 6.74 3.48
N ARG A 132 3.34 5.93 2.98
CA ARG A 132 3.61 5.00 1.87
C ARG A 132 3.96 5.73 0.58
N ALA A 133 3.28 6.82 0.25
CA ALA A 133 3.58 7.61 -0.94
C ALA A 133 4.99 8.20 -0.89
N LEU A 134 5.38 8.77 0.26
CA LEU A 134 6.74 9.29 0.50
C LEU A 134 7.81 8.22 0.33
N VAL A 135 7.61 7.04 0.91
CA VAL A 135 8.52 5.90 0.76
C VAL A 135 8.65 5.49 -0.71
N TRP A 136 7.54 5.34 -1.42
CA TRP A 136 7.59 4.89 -2.81
C TRP A 136 8.12 5.95 -3.78
N ARG A 137 7.90 7.24 -3.48
CA ARG A 137 8.57 8.34 -4.16
C ARG A 137 10.08 8.23 -3.98
N GLY A 138 10.57 8.02 -2.75
CA GLY A 138 11.99 7.79 -2.50
C GLY A 138 12.56 6.60 -3.30
N HIS A 139 11.79 5.52 -3.43
CA HIS A 139 12.19 4.38 -4.27
C HIS A 139 12.28 4.73 -5.77
N VAL A 140 11.33 5.51 -6.30
CA VAL A 140 11.37 6.01 -7.69
C VAL A 140 12.59 6.90 -7.90
N LEU A 141 12.82 7.88 -7.01
CA LEU A 141 13.94 8.81 -7.08
C LEU A 141 15.30 8.10 -6.99
N ASN A 142 15.41 7.07 -6.15
CA ASN A 142 16.61 6.24 -6.07
C ASN A 142 16.87 5.46 -7.37
N LYS A 143 15.83 5.00 -8.08
CA LYS A 143 15.98 4.37 -9.40
C LYS A 143 16.45 5.37 -10.47
N GLU A 144 16.06 6.63 -10.35
CA GLU A 144 16.52 7.72 -11.23
C GLU A 144 17.92 8.24 -10.87
N GLY A 145 18.47 7.85 -9.72
CA GLY A 145 19.75 8.34 -9.22
C GLY A 145 19.68 9.69 -8.51
N ARG A 146 18.48 10.21 -8.22
CA ARG A 146 18.24 11.43 -7.45
C ARG A 146 18.32 11.13 -5.95
N LEU A 147 19.53 10.81 -5.48
CA LEU A 147 19.75 10.22 -4.16
C LEU A 147 19.41 11.16 -2.99
N ILE A 148 19.62 12.47 -3.14
CA ILE A 148 19.29 13.46 -2.09
C ILE A 148 17.77 13.49 -1.89
N ASP A 149 17.02 13.76 -2.96
CA ASP A 149 15.56 13.78 -2.95
C ASP A 149 14.98 12.44 -2.45
N ALA A 150 15.63 11.32 -2.77
CA ALA A 150 15.23 9.99 -2.29
C ALA A 150 15.37 9.86 -0.77
N ILE A 151 16.53 10.26 -0.22
CA ILE A 151 16.79 10.26 1.23
C ILE A 151 15.79 11.16 1.96
N GLU A 152 15.55 12.37 1.46
CA GLU A 152 14.57 13.29 2.04
C GLU A 152 13.17 12.69 2.04
N SER A 153 12.75 12.05 0.95
CA SER A 153 11.43 11.40 0.86
C SER A 153 11.30 10.24 1.86
N PHE A 154 12.37 9.46 2.03
CA PHE A 154 12.40 8.36 3.01
C PHE A 154 12.33 8.88 4.45
N GLU A 155 13.05 9.95 4.78
CA GLU A 155 13.05 10.56 6.12
C GLU A 155 11.69 11.17 6.48
N GLN A 156 11.06 11.86 5.54
CA GLN A 156 9.69 12.36 5.71
C GLN A 156 8.71 11.20 5.94
N GLY A 157 8.79 10.12 5.14
CA GLY A 157 7.92 8.96 5.30
C GLY A 157 8.05 8.29 6.67
N LEU A 158 9.29 8.20 7.19
CA LEU A 158 9.55 7.71 8.54
C LEU A 158 9.00 8.63 9.62
N ALA A 159 9.12 9.94 9.45
CA ALA A 159 8.58 10.90 10.42
C ALA A 159 7.06 10.75 10.55
N VAL A 160 6.35 10.61 9.43
CA VAL A 160 4.89 10.37 9.43
C VAL A 160 4.55 9.04 10.11
N ASP A 161 5.24 7.94 9.79
CA ASP A 161 4.98 6.63 10.44
C ASP A 161 5.29 6.67 11.94
N ALA A 162 6.37 7.35 12.36
CA ALA A 162 6.80 7.45 13.76
C ALA A 162 5.89 8.32 14.64
N VAL A 163 5.27 9.34 14.06
CA VAL A 163 4.27 10.18 14.75
C VAL A 163 2.96 9.42 14.95
N ASN A 164 2.57 8.60 13.96
CA ASN A 164 1.29 7.91 13.94
C ASN A 164 1.33 6.46 14.48
N THR A 165 2.52 5.87 14.55
CA THR A 165 2.82 4.65 15.30
C THR A 165 3.93 4.97 16.30
N PRO A 166 3.67 4.88 17.63
CA PRO A 166 4.67 5.27 18.62
C PRO A 166 5.99 4.54 18.39
N LEU A 167 7.01 5.31 18.00
CA LEU A 167 8.36 4.83 17.75
C LEU A 167 9.12 4.77 19.08
N ASP A 168 9.15 3.61 19.73
CA ASP A 168 10.18 3.31 20.71
C ASP A 168 11.41 2.78 19.92
N LEU A 169 12.42 3.62 19.74
CA LEU A 169 13.79 3.19 19.41
C LEU A 169 14.70 3.83 20.48
N PRO A 170 15.72 3.15 21.04
CA PRO A 170 16.40 1.95 20.55
C PRO A 170 16.51 0.80 21.59
N GLY A 171 16.52 -0.45 21.11
CA GLY A 171 16.92 -1.63 21.89
C GLY A 171 15.88 -2.74 21.90
N ASP A 172 16.33 -3.94 21.50
CA ASP A 172 15.62 -5.22 21.57
C ASP A 172 14.45 -5.45 20.60
N PHE A 173 14.81 -6.11 19.50
CA PHE A 173 13.92 -6.72 18.50
C PHE A 173 13.12 -7.93 19.01
N ASP A 174 13.01 -8.15 20.33
CA ASP A 174 12.53 -9.42 20.91
C ASP A 174 11.20 -9.35 21.68
N GLN A 175 10.45 -8.25 21.60
CA GLN A 175 9.13 -8.16 22.26
C GLN A 175 7.95 -8.34 21.29
N PRO A 176 7.07 -9.34 21.49
CA PRO A 176 5.99 -9.69 20.57
C PRO A 176 4.69 -8.90 20.85
N SER A 177 4.76 -7.57 20.95
CA SER A 177 3.58 -6.76 21.30
C SER A 177 3.46 -5.46 20.52
N VAL A 178 3.31 -5.53 19.19
CA VAL A 178 2.60 -4.47 18.45
C VAL A 178 1.79 -5.12 17.34
N LYS A 179 0.48 -4.82 17.31
CA LYS A 179 -0.41 -5.08 16.18
C LYS A 179 0.02 -4.23 14.96
N GLY A 180 1.22 -4.48 14.45
CA GLY A 180 1.58 -4.21 13.07
C GLY A 180 1.36 -5.50 12.31
N SER A 181 0.53 -5.49 11.28
CA SER A 181 0.40 -6.64 10.38
C SER A 181 1.80 -7.12 9.99
N GLN A 182 1.98 -8.43 9.80
CA GLN A 182 3.25 -9.00 9.35
C GLN A 182 3.81 -8.28 8.12
N MET A 183 2.92 -7.67 7.32
CA MET A 183 3.19 -6.80 6.18
C MET A 183 3.82 -5.45 6.57
N GLY A 184 3.35 -4.76 7.63
CA GLY A 184 3.94 -3.49 8.10
C GLY A 184 5.36 -3.66 8.67
N ARG A 185 5.65 -4.81 9.30
CA ARG A 185 7.03 -5.15 9.70
C ARG A 185 7.93 -5.47 8.51
N ARG A 186 7.39 -6.09 7.46
CA ARG A 186 8.11 -6.42 6.23
C ARG A 186 8.43 -5.18 5.39
N LEU A 187 7.45 -4.29 5.23
CA LEU A 187 7.61 -3.01 4.55
C LEU A 187 8.70 -2.16 5.23
N ARG A 188 8.78 -2.17 6.57
CA ARG A 188 9.86 -1.50 7.31
C ARG A 188 11.24 -2.09 7.03
N SER A 189 11.38 -3.42 6.94
CA SER A 189 12.67 -4.05 6.63
C SER A 189 13.15 -3.71 5.21
N ASP A 190 12.28 -3.89 4.21
CA ASP A 190 12.64 -3.65 2.80
C ASP A 190 12.90 -2.14 2.54
N PHE A 191 12.19 -1.26 3.25
CA PHE A 191 12.42 0.19 3.22
C PHE A 191 13.77 0.59 3.80
N VAL A 192 14.12 0.09 5.00
CA VAL A 192 15.39 0.43 5.66
C VAL A 192 16.57 0.00 4.79
N ASP A 193 16.48 -1.17 4.17
CA ASP A 193 17.54 -1.66 3.29
C ASP A 193 17.75 -0.76 2.07
N ILE A 194 16.68 -0.25 1.44
CA ILE A 194 16.77 0.64 0.29
C ILE A 194 17.28 2.03 0.71
N TYR A 195 16.82 2.55 1.84
CA TYR A 195 17.27 3.82 2.41
C TYR A 195 18.77 3.79 2.74
N GLU A 196 19.24 2.73 3.40
CA GLU A 196 20.66 2.56 3.71
C GLU A 196 21.50 2.35 2.45
N GLN A 197 20.99 1.64 1.44
CA GLN A 197 21.66 1.56 0.14
C GLN A 197 21.77 2.92 -0.57
N ALA A 198 20.73 3.75 -0.50
CA ALA A 198 20.74 5.09 -1.08
C ALA A 198 21.82 5.96 -0.41
N LYS A 199 21.94 5.92 0.93
CA LYS A 199 23.02 6.58 1.68
C LYS A 199 24.41 6.08 1.30
N ILE A 200 24.59 4.76 1.20
CA ILE A 200 25.88 4.18 0.79
C ILE A 200 26.24 4.67 -0.61
N ARG A 201 25.31 4.68 -1.56
CA ARG A 201 25.56 5.21 -2.91
C ARG A 201 25.91 6.69 -2.90
N TYR A 202 25.23 7.49 -2.07
CA TYR A 202 25.51 8.91 -1.91
C TYR A 202 26.94 9.15 -1.40
N THR A 203 27.36 8.41 -0.37
CA THR A 203 28.70 8.53 0.22
C THR A 203 29.80 8.04 -0.74
N VAL A 204 29.58 6.94 -1.44
CA VAL A 204 30.53 6.39 -2.44
C VAL A 204 30.69 7.30 -3.65
N ASN A 205 29.64 8.01 -4.07
CA ASN A 205 29.67 8.95 -5.19
C ASN A 205 30.29 10.32 -4.85
N GLY A 206 30.92 10.47 -3.67
CA GLY A 206 31.65 11.67 -3.30
C GLY A 206 30.77 12.81 -2.78
N GLY A 207 29.59 12.52 -2.23
CA GLY A 207 28.67 13.50 -1.63
C GLY A 207 29.18 14.25 -0.39
N GLY A 208 30.50 14.31 -0.18
CA GLY A 208 31.16 15.01 0.92
C GLY A 208 32.35 15.87 0.48
N ALA A 209 32.38 16.35 -0.77
CA ALA A 209 33.31 17.40 -1.17
C ALA A 209 32.63 18.78 -1.12
N ALA A 210 32.75 19.42 0.05
CA ALA A 210 32.67 20.86 0.33
C ALA A 210 31.32 21.61 0.11
N GLN A 211 30.69 21.97 1.23
CA GLN A 211 30.38 23.38 1.53
C GLN A 211 31.13 23.79 2.80
#